data_AF-A0A8S0H6D7-F1
#
_entry.id   AF-A0A8S0H6D7-F1
#
_cell.length_a   1.000
_cell.length_b   1.000
_cell.length_c   1.000
_cell.angle_alpha   90.00
_cell.angle_beta   90.00
_cell.angle_gamma   90.00
#
_symmetry.space_group_name_H-M   'P 1'
#
loop_
_entity.id
_entity.type
_entity.pdbx_description
1 polymer ?
#
loop_
_entity_poly.entity_id
_entity_poly.type
_entity_poly.pdbx_seq_one_letter_code
_entity_poly.pdbx_strand_id
1 'polypeptide(L)'
;MDNVAYEDREIKQLGEQLTNLVSQYGTTADTYRADSVPMQQQREQIVRARAQFLKVVENRVRERSSDLQITQSVIAQKTARINDYKARVRDLQEVLSKLRQLDTEIDALHKAFFTYTQRYEESRGERLISGELSNARVLSQPYEPSEAAFPKPMLIIPLGLLTGLLLAIALGYVYEFFDHRFKHPAQVSDHLGLPVLMVLNAVEQPQVNPYPRWTWRWAWHWAKQ
;
A
#
# COMPACT_ATOMS: atom_id res chain seq x y z
N MET A 1 34.54 4.80 51.58
CA MET A 1 34.35 6.09 52.29
C MET A 1 34.89 6.03 53.71
N ASP A 2 34.96 4.84 54.31
CA ASP A 2 35.38 4.67 55.72
C ASP A 2 36.85 5.02 55.99
N ASN A 3 37.76 4.81 55.04
CA ASN A 3 39.20 5.11 55.24
C ASN A 3 39.49 6.61 55.35
N VAL A 4 38.90 7.42 54.46
CA VAL A 4 39.06 8.90 54.47
C VAL A 4 38.56 9.49 55.78
N ALA A 5 37.45 8.96 56.31
CA ALA A 5 36.89 9.38 57.57
C ALA A 5 37.73 8.96 58.78
N TYR A 6 38.48 7.86 58.69
CA TYR A 6 39.38 7.40 59.74
C TYR A 6 40.69 8.21 59.76
N GLU A 7 41.23 8.51 58.59
CA GLU A 7 42.50 9.23 58.40
C GLU A 7 42.39 10.73 58.78
N ASP A 8 41.27 11.38 58.45
CA ASP A 8 41.04 12.77 58.86
C ASP A 8 40.85 12.89 60.40
N ARG A 9 40.43 11.80 61.07
CA ARG A 9 40.38 11.74 62.54
C ARG A 9 41.75 11.61 63.17
N GLU A 10 42.69 10.87 62.57
CA GLU A 10 44.05 10.71 63.09
C GLU A 10 44.82 12.05 63.11
N ILE A 11 44.76 12.81 62.02
CA ILE A 11 45.39 14.16 61.96
C ILE A 11 44.79 15.07 63.03
N LYS A 12 43.46 15.02 63.21
CA LYS A 12 42.77 15.81 64.24
C LYS A 12 43.24 15.42 65.64
N GLN A 13 43.31 14.14 65.96
CA GLN A 13 43.76 13.63 67.25
C GLN A 13 45.22 14.00 67.54
N LEU A 14 46.12 13.85 66.57
CA LEU A 14 47.53 14.24 66.70
C LEU A 14 47.68 15.76 66.88
N GLY A 15 46.86 16.56 66.20
CA GLY A 15 46.81 18.01 66.37
C GLY A 15 46.33 18.44 67.75
N GLU A 16 45.28 17.80 68.26
CA GLU A 16 44.76 18.01 69.62
C GLU A 16 45.81 17.61 70.68
N GLN A 17 46.48 16.47 70.49
CA GLN A 17 47.55 16.01 71.37
C GLN A 17 48.74 17.00 71.38
N LEU A 18 49.16 17.50 70.23
CA LEU A 18 50.22 18.50 70.13
C LEU A 18 49.83 19.81 70.83
N THR A 19 48.58 20.26 70.63
CA THR A 19 48.04 21.46 71.28
C THR A 19 48.04 21.32 72.79
N ASN A 20 47.64 20.15 73.30
CA ASN A 20 47.67 19.85 74.72
C ASN A 20 49.09 19.84 75.30
N LEU A 21 50.06 19.22 74.60
CA LEU A 21 51.47 19.22 75.03
C LEU A 21 52.08 20.62 75.06
N VAL A 22 51.77 21.45 74.06
CA VAL A 22 52.23 22.85 73.99
C VAL A 22 51.59 23.69 75.10
N SER A 23 50.30 23.51 75.36
CA SER A 23 49.59 24.19 76.46
C SER A 23 50.18 23.83 77.82
N GLN A 24 50.41 22.53 78.08
CA GLN A 24 51.05 22.05 79.31
C GLN A 24 52.49 22.55 79.47
N TYR A 25 53.22 22.71 78.37
CA TYR A 25 54.56 23.29 78.41
C TYR A 25 54.52 24.77 78.81
N GLY A 26 53.52 25.52 78.31
CA GLY A 26 53.29 26.91 78.71
C GLY A 26 53.03 27.06 80.21
N THR A 27 52.12 26.25 80.77
CA THR A 27 51.82 26.31 82.21
C THR A 27 52.97 25.84 83.10
N THR A 28 53.76 24.88 82.63
CA THR A 28 54.94 24.38 83.38
C THR A 28 56.09 25.38 83.36
N ALA A 29 56.21 26.17 82.28
CA ALA A 29 57.21 27.24 82.16
C ALA A 29 57.00 28.36 83.19
N ASP A 30 55.77 28.55 83.71
CA ASP A 30 55.48 29.52 84.77
C ASP A 30 56.08 29.12 86.13
N THR A 31 56.33 27.81 86.34
CA THR A 31 56.77 27.26 87.64
C THR A 31 58.23 26.78 87.63
N TYR A 32 58.74 26.34 86.47
CA TYR A 32 60.07 25.74 86.34
C TYR A 32 60.99 26.59 85.45
N ARG A 33 62.30 26.58 85.75
CA ARG A 33 63.30 27.20 84.86
C ARG A 33 63.44 26.38 83.56
N ALA A 34 63.69 27.08 82.46
CA ALA A 34 63.76 26.51 81.11
C ALA A 34 64.83 25.41 80.93
N ASP A 35 65.85 25.38 81.79
CA ASP A 35 66.97 24.43 81.78
C ASP A 35 66.73 23.17 82.63
N SER A 36 65.65 23.13 83.41
CA SER A 36 65.31 22.00 84.29
C SER A 36 65.02 20.72 83.49
N VAL A 37 65.36 19.56 84.08
CA VAL A 37 65.16 18.24 83.46
C VAL A 37 63.72 18.00 82.99
N PRO A 38 62.65 18.35 83.74
CA PRO A 38 61.27 18.20 83.27
C PRO A 38 60.96 19.02 82.01
N MET A 39 61.47 20.25 81.92
CA MET A 39 61.28 21.13 80.76
C MET A 39 61.97 20.58 79.51
N GLN A 40 63.16 19.98 79.66
CA GLN A 40 63.88 19.33 78.56
C GLN A 40 63.10 18.12 78.04
N GLN A 41 62.59 17.27 78.93
CA GLN A 41 61.81 16.09 78.55
C GLN A 41 60.53 16.48 77.80
N GLN A 42 59.82 17.50 78.27
CA GLN A 42 58.58 17.94 77.63
C GLN A 42 58.82 18.61 76.27
N ARG A 43 59.94 19.35 76.14
CA ARG A 43 60.39 19.88 74.84
C ARG A 43 60.64 18.74 73.85
N GLU A 44 61.34 17.69 74.27
CA GLU A 44 61.59 16.51 73.43
C GLU A 44 60.28 15.81 73.02
N GLN A 45 59.31 15.70 73.92
CA GLN A 45 57.98 15.16 73.60
C GLN A 45 57.25 16.00 72.54
N ILE A 46 57.27 17.34 72.66
CA ILE A 46 56.68 18.24 71.66
C ILE A 46 57.38 18.09 70.31
N VAL A 47 58.72 18.03 70.29
CA VAL A 47 59.49 17.86 69.05
C VAL A 47 59.12 16.54 68.36
N ARG A 48 59.03 15.43 69.10
CA ARG A 48 58.63 14.13 68.56
C ARG A 48 57.18 14.14 68.06
N ALA A 49 56.25 14.67 68.86
CA ALA A 49 54.84 14.75 68.49
C ALA A 49 54.64 15.62 67.24
N ARG A 50 55.35 16.75 67.14
CA ARG A 50 55.35 17.61 65.95
C ARG A 50 55.91 16.89 64.73
N ALA A 51 57.03 16.18 64.87
CA ALA A 51 57.62 15.43 63.77
C ALA A 51 56.68 14.32 63.25
N GLN A 52 56.00 13.62 64.17
CA GLN A 52 54.99 12.62 63.81
C GLN A 52 53.79 13.24 63.10
N PHE A 53 53.24 14.34 63.63
CA PHE A 53 52.13 15.08 63.01
C PHE A 53 52.49 15.54 61.58
N LEU A 54 53.65 16.19 61.42
CA LEU A 54 54.11 16.67 60.10
C LEU A 54 54.29 15.52 59.11
N LYS A 55 54.82 14.37 59.56
CA LYS A 55 54.98 13.19 58.70
C LYS A 55 53.63 12.64 58.21
N VAL A 56 52.62 12.55 59.08
CA VAL A 56 51.28 12.08 58.69
C VAL A 56 50.63 13.06 57.73
N VAL A 57 50.73 14.37 58.00
CA VAL A 57 50.22 15.42 57.11
C VAL A 57 50.91 15.39 55.74
N GLU A 58 52.24 15.26 55.70
CA GLU A 58 52.99 15.18 54.44
C GLU A 58 52.58 13.95 53.63
N ASN A 59 52.51 12.78 54.26
CA ASN A 59 52.03 11.55 53.62
C ASN A 59 50.62 11.74 53.05
N ARG A 60 49.74 12.44 53.79
CA ARG A 60 48.36 12.70 53.34
C ARG A 60 48.28 13.65 52.17
N VAL A 61 49.06 14.73 52.19
CA VAL A 61 49.13 15.67 51.07
C VAL A 61 49.65 14.95 49.82
N ARG A 62 50.68 14.11 49.97
CA ARG A 62 51.22 13.30 48.89
C ARG A 62 50.18 12.32 48.31
N GLU A 63 49.49 11.59 49.16
CA GLU A 63 48.43 10.66 48.75
C GLU A 63 47.30 11.38 48.01
N ARG A 64 46.76 12.48 48.56
CA ARG A 64 45.71 13.27 47.89
C ARG A 64 46.19 13.86 46.57
N SER A 65 47.43 14.32 46.49
CA SER A 65 47.99 14.83 45.23
C SER A 65 48.07 13.74 44.15
N SER A 66 48.46 12.53 44.55
CA SER A 66 48.49 11.37 43.65
C SER A 66 47.08 10.95 43.23
N ASP A 67 46.13 10.91 44.15
CA ASP A 67 44.73 10.56 43.85
C ASP A 67 44.07 11.58 42.91
N LEU A 68 44.32 12.88 43.12
CA LEU A 68 43.89 13.93 42.20
C LEU A 68 44.48 13.75 40.80
N GLN A 69 45.78 13.42 40.71
CA GLN A 69 46.42 13.15 39.42
C GLN A 69 45.82 11.94 38.70
N ILE A 70 45.56 10.85 39.43
CA ILE A 70 44.91 9.64 38.90
C ILE A 70 43.50 9.97 38.42
N THR A 71 42.72 10.66 39.25
CA THR A 71 41.34 11.06 38.91
C THR A 71 41.32 11.97 37.69
N GLN A 72 42.24 12.95 37.61
CA GLN A 72 42.35 13.84 36.45
C GLN A 72 42.73 13.08 35.17
N SER A 73 43.62 12.09 35.27
CA SER A 73 43.97 11.19 34.17
C SER A 73 42.75 10.38 33.70
N VAL A 74 41.98 9.80 34.64
CA VAL A 74 40.76 9.06 34.33
C VAL A 74 39.71 9.96 33.66
N ILE A 75 39.53 11.19 34.14
CA ILE A 75 38.64 12.18 33.53
C ILE A 75 39.10 12.49 32.10
N ALA A 76 40.39 12.79 31.90
CA ALA A 76 40.93 13.10 30.59
C ALA A 76 40.75 11.93 29.60
N GLN A 77 41.02 10.70 30.02
CA GLN A 77 40.79 9.50 29.22
C GLN A 77 39.31 9.30 28.87
N LYS A 78 38.40 9.48 29.84
CA LYS A 78 36.96 9.37 29.60
C LYS A 78 36.47 10.45 28.63
N THR A 79 36.92 11.69 28.78
CA THR A 79 36.58 12.79 27.87
C THR A 79 37.11 12.53 26.47
N ALA A 80 38.34 12.01 26.32
CA ALA A 80 38.89 11.61 25.03
C ALA A 80 38.03 10.53 24.35
N ARG A 81 37.63 9.47 25.08
CA ARG A 81 36.73 8.42 24.57
C ARG A 81 35.36 8.96 24.16
N ILE A 82 34.80 9.88 24.95
CA ILE A 82 33.52 10.53 24.59
C ILE A 82 33.65 11.30 23.28
N ASN A 83 34.76 12.01 23.08
CA ASN A 83 35.00 12.75 21.84
C ASN A 83 35.18 11.81 20.64
N ASP A 84 35.89 10.69 20.81
CA ASP A 84 36.03 9.65 19.80
C ASP A 84 34.66 9.05 19.41
N TYR A 85 33.83 8.68 20.39
CA TYR A 85 32.48 8.19 20.12
C TYR A 85 31.61 9.23 19.42
N LYS A 86 31.70 10.51 19.80
CA LYS A 86 31.00 11.59 19.11
C LYS A 86 31.44 11.72 17.65
N ALA A 87 32.74 11.61 17.37
CA ALA A 87 33.25 11.64 15.99
C ALA A 87 32.72 10.45 15.18
N ARG A 88 32.75 9.24 15.76
CA ARG A 88 32.26 8.02 15.11
C ARG A 88 30.75 8.05 14.85
N VAL A 89 29.97 8.64 15.75
CA VAL A 89 28.52 8.85 15.53
C VAL A 89 28.27 9.80 14.35
N ARG A 90 29.05 10.88 14.22
CA ARG A 90 28.92 11.81 13.09
C ARG A 90 29.25 11.12 11.77
N ASP A 91 30.34 10.34 11.73
CA ASP A 91 30.72 9.55 10.55
C ASP A 91 29.61 8.56 10.16
N LEU A 92 29.06 7.84 11.14
CA LEU A 92 27.96 6.91 10.89
C LEU A 92 26.70 7.64 10.36
N GLN A 93 26.39 8.83 10.87
CA GLN A 93 25.28 9.65 10.36
C GLN A 93 25.51 10.07 8.90
N GLU A 94 26.74 10.42 8.53
CA GLU A 94 27.10 10.73 7.14
C GLU A 94 26.93 9.50 6.24
N VAL A 95 27.43 8.34 6.68
CA VAL A 95 27.26 7.07 5.95
C VAL A 95 25.79 6.72 5.78
N LEU A 96 24.97 6.84 6.82
CA LEU A 96 23.51 6.60 6.72
C LEU A 96 22.80 7.60 5.80
N SER A 97 23.29 8.84 5.73
CA SER A 97 22.76 9.81 4.76
C SER A 97 23.09 9.40 3.33
N LYS A 98 24.34 9.00 3.06
CA LYS A 98 24.77 8.51 1.74
C LYS A 98 24.02 7.24 1.33
N LEU A 99 23.82 6.32 2.28
CA LEU A 99 23.06 5.09 2.04
C LEU A 99 21.62 5.40 1.60
N ARG A 100 20.92 6.28 2.32
CA ARG A 100 19.55 6.69 1.95
C ARG A 100 19.48 7.37 0.58
N GLN A 101 20.50 8.18 0.25
CA GLN A 101 20.61 8.79 -1.07
C GLN A 101 20.76 7.73 -2.16
N LEU A 102 21.64 6.74 -1.94
CA LEU A 102 21.89 5.68 -2.90
C LEU A 102 20.67 4.76 -3.08
N ASP A 103 19.96 4.43 -2.00
CA ASP A 103 18.68 3.69 -2.08
C ASP A 103 17.64 4.44 -2.91
N THR A 104 17.54 5.76 -2.71
CA THR A 104 16.62 6.62 -3.49
C THR A 104 17.01 6.63 -4.96
N GLU A 105 18.31 6.67 -5.26
CA GLU A 105 18.83 6.63 -6.63
C GLU A 105 18.56 5.28 -7.30
N ILE A 106 18.78 4.16 -6.60
CA ILE A 106 18.44 2.81 -7.06
C ILE A 106 16.94 2.71 -7.37
N ASP A 107 16.08 3.20 -6.47
CA ASP A 107 14.63 3.20 -6.68
C ASP A 107 14.21 4.04 -7.89
N ALA A 108 14.84 5.21 -8.08
CA ALA A 108 14.62 6.05 -9.25
C ALA A 108 15.05 5.36 -10.54
N LEU A 109 16.22 4.70 -10.55
CA LEU A 109 16.73 3.95 -11.69
C LEU A 109 15.83 2.75 -12.03
N HIS A 110 15.34 2.01 -11.04
CA HIS A 110 14.37 0.93 -11.26
C HIS A 110 13.07 1.44 -11.90
N LYS A 111 12.51 2.55 -11.39
CA LYS A 111 11.30 3.16 -11.96
C LYS A 111 11.53 3.68 -13.38
N ALA A 112 12.68 4.30 -13.63
CA ALA A 112 13.06 4.79 -14.96
C ALA A 112 13.21 3.63 -15.95
N PHE A 113 13.89 2.55 -15.54
CA PHE A 113 14.04 1.33 -16.34
C PHE A 113 12.69 0.69 -16.66
N PHE A 114 11.83 0.49 -15.65
CA PHE A 114 10.49 -0.05 -15.85
C PHE A 114 9.65 0.82 -16.79
N THR A 115 9.71 2.14 -16.64
CA THR A 115 9.01 3.07 -17.52
C THR A 115 9.55 2.98 -18.95
N TYR A 116 10.87 2.90 -19.12
CA TYR A 116 11.50 2.74 -20.42
C TYR A 116 11.07 1.44 -21.10
N THR A 117 11.09 0.30 -20.40
CA THR A 117 10.67 -0.98 -20.98
C THR A 117 9.20 -0.98 -21.33
N GLN A 118 8.34 -0.40 -20.49
CA GLN A 118 6.93 -0.22 -20.79
C GLN A 118 6.72 0.62 -22.07
N ARG A 119 7.38 1.78 -22.18
CA ARG A 119 7.30 2.65 -23.37
C ARG A 119 7.85 1.98 -24.63
N TYR A 120 8.89 1.17 -24.48
CA TYR A 120 9.45 0.40 -25.59
C TYR A 120 8.45 -0.62 -26.13
N GLU A 121 7.79 -1.38 -25.25
CA GLU A 121 6.75 -2.33 -25.65
C GLU A 121 5.49 -1.63 -26.21
N GLU A 122 5.07 -0.50 -25.62
CA GLU A 122 4.00 0.35 -26.17
C GLU A 122 4.35 0.82 -27.60
N SER A 123 5.56 1.35 -27.82
CA SER A 123 6.03 1.79 -29.14
C SER A 123 6.14 0.64 -30.15
N ARG A 124 6.55 -0.55 -29.69
CA ARG A 124 6.60 -1.74 -30.53
C ARG A 124 5.19 -2.19 -30.95
N GLY A 125 4.23 -2.18 -30.01
CA GLY A 125 2.82 -2.45 -30.28
C GLY A 125 2.21 -1.44 -31.25
N GLU A 126 2.46 -0.15 -31.03
CA GLU A 126 1.99 0.90 -31.93
C GLU A 126 2.55 0.73 -33.34
N ARG A 127 3.85 0.45 -33.51
CA ARG A 127 4.46 0.18 -34.83
C ARG A 127 3.89 -1.04 -35.57
N LEU A 128 3.36 -2.03 -34.83
CA LEU A 128 2.66 -3.19 -35.40
C LEU A 128 1.25 -2.80 -35.87
N ILE A 129 0.57 -1.90 -35.16
CA ILE A 129 -0.80 -1.46 -35.46
C ILE A 129 -0.82 -0.36 -36.53
N SER A 130 0.11 0.58 -36.49
CA SER A 130 0.20 1.73 -37.40
C SER A 130 0.70 1.36 -38.81
N GLY A 131 1.08 0.10 -39.02
CA GLY A 131 1.44 -0.41 -40.35
C GLY A 131 2.73 0.15 -40.93
N GLU A 132 3.54 0.92 -40.18
CA GLU A 132 4.84 1.41 -40.67
C GLU A 132 5.85 0.27 -40.92
N LEU A 133 5.66 -0.90 -40.30
CA LEU A 133 6.38 -2.14 -40.63
C LEU A 133 5.60 -3.07 -41.57
N SER A 134 4.50 -2.59 -42.16
CA SER A 134 3.78 -3.36 -43.17
C SER A 134 4.54 -3.30 -44.49
N ASN A 135 5.31 -4.35 -44.75
CA ASN A 135 5.81 -4.68 -46.09
C ASN A 135 4.66 -5.07 -47.05
N ALA A 136 3.45 -4.55 -46.85
CA ALA A 136 2.31 -4.74 -47.73
C ALA A 136 2.32 -3.65 -48.79
N ARG A 137 2.97 -3.94 -49.91
CA ARG A 137 2.78 -3.17 -51.14
C ARG A 137 1.36 -3.42 -51.64
N VAL A 138 0.56 -2.37 -51.79
CA VAL A 138 -0.77 -2.46 -52.40
C VAL A 138 -0.60 -2.96 -53.84
N LEU A 139 -0.84 -4.24 -54.08
CA LEU A 139 -0.68 -4.90 -55.39
C LEU A 139 -1.84 -4.61 -56.34
N SER A 140 -3.02 -4.29 -55.81
CA SER A 140 -4.20 -3.95 -56.60
C SER A 140 -5.19 -3.11 -55.80
N GLN A 141 -5.90 -2.21 -56.50
CA GLN A 141 -7.00 -1.45 -55.91
C GLN A 141 -8.17 -2.39 -55.57
N PRO A 142 -8.96 -2.10 -54.52
CA PRO A 142 -10.15 -2.87 -54.18
C PRO A 142 -11.15 -2.83 -55.34
N TYR A 143 -11.60 -4.01 -55.79
CA TYR A 143 -12.66 -4.11 -56.80
C TYR A 143 -14.03 -3.97 -56.13
N GLU A 144 -14.88 -3.11 -56.69
CA GLU A 144 -16.25 -2.96 -56.22
C GLU A 144 -17.08 -4.17 -56.64
N PRO A 145 -17.76 -4.86 -55.71
CA PRO A 145 -18.50 -6.08 -56.05
C PRO A 145 -19.62 -5.77 -57.05
N SER A 146 -19.57 -6.42 -58.21
CA SER A 146 -20.55 -6.23 -59.30
C SER A 146 -21.94 -6.77 -58.95
N GLU A 147 -22.06 -7.57 -57.90
CA GLU A 147 -23.32 -8.16 -57.44
C GLU A 147 -23.43 -8.08 -55.92
N ALA A 148 -24.65 -7.88 -55.43
CA ALA A 148 -24.94 -7.86 -54.00
C ALA A 148 -24.67 -9.24 -53.39
N ALA A 149 -23.74 -9.31 -52.41
CA ALA A 149 -23.41 -10.55 -51.73
C ALA A 149 -24.60 -11.14 -50.94
N PHE A 150 -25.47 -10.27 -50.41
CA PHE A 150 -26.66 -10.62 -49.66
C PHE A 150 -27.65 -9.44 -49.60
N PRO A 151 -28.98 -9.66 -49.58
CA PRO A 151 -29.71 -10.92 -49.77
C PRO A 151 -29.85 -11.32 -51.25
N LYS A 152 -29.85 -12.63 -51.56
CA LYS A 152 -30.01 -13.14 -52.94
C LYS A 152 -31.49 -13.21 -53.34
N PRO A 153 -32.02 -12.22 -54.09
CA PRO A 153 -33.47 -12.10 -54.32
C PRO A 153 -34.05 -13.30 -55.07
N MET A 154 -33.26 -13.89 -55.98
CA MET A 154 -33.68 -15.04 -56.80
C MET A 154 -33.97 -16.31 -55.98
N LEU A 155 -33.40 -16.45 -54.78
CA LEU A 155 -33.68 -17.58 -53.88
C LEU A 155 -34.83 -17.28 -52.92
N ILE A 156 -34.91 -16.04 -52.42
CA ILE A 156 -35.85 -15.68 -51.34
C ILE A 156 -37.27 -15.51 -51.87
N ILE A 157 -37.44 -14.89 -53.04
CA ILE A 157 -38.76 -14.64 -53.64
C ILE A 157 -39.56 -15.92 -53.89
N PRO A 158 -39.05 -16.95 -54.59
CA PRO A 158 -39.83 -18.16 -54.83
C PRO A 158 -40.14 -18.93 -53.53
N LEU A 159 -39.22 -18.90 -52.55
CA LEU A 159 -39.44 -19.56 -51.27
C LEU A 159 -40.56 -18.89 -50.47
N GLY A 160 -40.59 -17.55 -50.45
CA GLY A 160 -41.66 -16.78 -49.80
C GLY A 160 -43.02 -16.98 -50.47
N LEU A 161 -43.04 -17.10 -51.79
CA LEU A 161 -44.28 -17.38 -52.54
C LEU A 161 -44.80 -18.78 -52.22
N LEU A 162 -43.92 -19.79 -52.22
CA LEU A 162 -44.28 -21.17 -51.90
C LEU A 162 -44.83 -21.29 -50.47
N THR A 163 -44.16 -20.68 -49.49
CA THR A 163 -44.60 -20.71 -48.09
C THR A 163 -45.92 -19.97 -47.90
N GLY A 164 -46.09 -18.80 -48.53
CA GLY A 164 -47.34 -18.05 -48.50
C GLY A 164 -48.51 -18.83 -49.08
N LEU A 165 -48.31 -19.54 -50.19
CA LEU A 165 -49.34 -20.35 -50.83
C LEU A 165 -49.74 -21.56 -49.97
N LEU A 166 -48.75 -22.26 -49.39
CA LEU A 166 -49.02 -23.36 -48.46
C LEU A 166 -49.80 -22.88 -47.22
N LEU A 167 -49.43 -21.73 -46.68
CA LEU A 167 -50.07 -21.15 -45.50
C LEU A 167 -51.51 -20.70 -45.81
N ALA A 168 -51.76 -20.14 -46.99
CA ALA A 168 -53.10 -19.78 -47.45
C ALA A 168 -54.02 -21.01 -47.58
N ILE A 169 -53.52 -22.11 -48.15
CA ILE A 169 -54.28 -23.37 -48.24
C ILE A 169 -54.59 -23.92 -46.85
N ALA A 170 -53.58 -23.95 -45.95
CA ALA A 170 -53.77 -24.43 -44.59
C ALA A 170 -54.82 -23.60 -43.82
N LEU A 171 -54.77 -22.27 -43.94
CA LEU A 171 -55.78 -21.39 -43.34
C LEU A 171 -57.18 -21.62 -43.93
N GLY A 172 -57.29 -21.85 -45.25
CA GLY A 172 -58.56 -22.20 -45.89
C GLY A 172 -59.16 -23.49 -45.33
N TYR A 173 -58.34 -24.53 -45.12
CA TYR A 173 -58.78 -25.77 -44.50
C TYR A 173 -59.20 -25.59 -43.03
N VAL A 174 -58.47 -24.80 -42.26
CA VAL A 174 -58.85 -24.49 -40.88
C VAL A 174 -60.19 -23.76 -40.86
N TYR A 175 -60.38 -22.77 -41.74
CA TYR A 175 -61.64 -22.03 -41.81
C TYR A 175 -62.82 -22.95 -42.17
N GLU A 176 -62.65 -23.84 -43.15
CA GLU A 176 -63.68 -24.80 -43.54
C GLU A 176 -63.96 -25.82 -42.43
N PHE A 177 -62.94 -26.29 -41.70
CA PHE A 177 -63.11 -27.23 -40.60
C PHE A 177 -63.96 -26.66 -39.45
N PHE A 178 -63.89 -25.35 -39.21
CA PHE A 178 -64.72 -24.69 -38.21
C PHE A 178 -66.13 -24.32 -38.73
N ASP A 179 -66.39 -24.43 -40.04
CA ASP A 179 -67.71 -24.14 -40.62
C ASP A 179 -68.63 -25.37 -40.59
N HIS A 180 -69.55 -25.41 -39.64
CA HIS A 180 -70.46 -26.54 -39.42
C HIS A 180 -71.76 -26.45 -40.23
N ARG A 181 -71.75 -25.78 -41.39
CA ARG A 181 -72.92 -25.63 -42.26
C ARG A 181 -73.04 -26.82 -43.23
N PHE A 182 -74.26 -27.34 -43.41
CA PHE A 182 -74.55 -28.33 -44.46
C PHE A 182 -74.54 -27.65 -45.83
N LYS A 183 -73.45 -27.80 -46.58
CA LYS A 183 -73.27 -27.14 -47.89
C LYS A 183 -73.75 -28.00 -49.05
N HIS A 184 -73.93 -29.31 -48.85
CA HIS A 184 -74.42 -30.22 -49.89
C HIS A 184 -75.69 -30.94 -49.43
N PRO A 185 -76.71 -31.08 -50.30
CA PRO A 185 -77.96 -31.72 -49.93
C PRO A 185 -77.79 -33.18 -49.50
N ALA A 186 -76.79 -33.89 -50.05
CA ALA A 186 -76.45 -35.26 -49.63
C ALA A 186 -75.93 -35.36 -48.18
N GLN A 187 -75.32 -34.28 -47.64
CA GLN A 187 -74.87 -34.27 -46.25
C GLN A 187 -76.05 -34.25 -45.27
N VAL A 188 -77.18 -33.65 -45.66
CA VAL A 188 -78.41 -33.62 -44.85
C VAL A 188 -79.03 -35.02 -44.76
N SER A 189 -79.08 -35.76 -45.88
CA SER A 189 -79.63 -37.13 -45.87
C SER A 189 -78.79 -38.09 -45.05
N ASP A 190 -77.46 -38.00 -45.13
CA ASP A 190 -76.55 -38.95 -44.46
C ASP A 190 -76.45 -38.69 -42.95
N HIS A 191 -76.52 -37.44 -42.49
CA HIS A 191 -76.45 -37.12 -41.06
C HIS A 191 -77.80 -37.20 -40.34
N LEU A 192 -78.90 -36.85 -41.00
CA LEU A 192 -80.23 -36.76 -40.37
C LEU A 192 -81.17 -37.91 -40.76
N GLY A 193 -80.80 -38.76 -41.73
CA GLY A 193 -81.59 -39.93 -42.14
C GLY A 193 -82.90 -39.59 -42.86
N LEU A 194 -83.06 -38.34 -43.31
CA LEU A 194 -84.29 -37.83 -43.92
C LEU A 194 -84.11 -37.65 -45.44
N PRO A 195 -85.09 -38.07 -46.27
CA PRO A 195 -85.03 -37.85 -47.71
C PRO A 195 -85.16 -36.34 -48.04
N VAL A 196 -84.25 -35.82 -48.86
CA VAL A 196 -84.29 -34.42 -49.31
C VAL A 196 -85.35 -34.27 -50.41
N LEU A 197 -86.43 -33.53 -50.11
CA LEU A 197 -87.58 -33.38 -51.00
C LEU A 197 -87.41 -32.28 -52.07
N MET A 198 -86.73 -31.18 -51.73
CA MET A 198 -86.53 -30.03 -52.62
C MET A 198 -85.32 -29.20 -52.16
N VAL A 199 -84.53 -28.72 -53.11
CA VAL A 199 -83.43 -27.76 -52.87
C VAL A 199 -83.83 -26.41 -53.48
N LEU A 200 -83.96 -25.39 -52.64
CA LEU A 200 -84.23 -24.02 -53.07
C LEU A 200 -82.92 -23.23 -53.10
N ASN A 201 -82.45 -22.91 -54.30
CA ASN A 201 -81.29 -22.04 -54.46
C ASN A 201 -81.77 -20.59 -54.40
N ALA A 202 -81.41 -19.87 -53.34
CA ALA A 202 -81.59 -18.42 -53.33
C ALA A 202 -80.61 -17.78 -54.32
N VAL A 203 -81.12 -16.91 -55.21
CA VAL A 203 -80.25 -16.06 -56.02
C VAL A 203 -79.68 -14.98 -55.09
N GLU A 204 -78.47 -15.19 -54.60
CA GLU A 204 -77.74 -14.17 -53.85
C GLU A 204 -77.43 -12.99 -54.77
N GLN A 205 -77.83 -11.79 -54.37
CA GLN A 205 -77.44 -10.57 -55.09
C GLN A 205 -75.95 -10.32 -54.87
N PRO A 206 -75.17 -9.99 -55.91
CA PRO A 206 -73.75 -9.73 -55.75
C PRO A 206 -73.54 -8.51 -54.85
N GLN A 207 -72.98 -8.72 -53.66
CA GLN A 207 -72.63 -7.62 -52.76
C GLN A 207 -71.41 -6.88 -53.32
N VAL A 208 -71.62 -5.67 -53.84
CA VAL A 208 -70.55 -4.81 -54.36
C VAL A 208 -69.89 -4.07 -53.21
N ASN A 209 -68.61 -4.36 -52.94
CA ASN A 209 -67.83 -3.63 -51.95
C ASN A 209 -67.67 -2.16 -52.42
N PRO A 210 -68.10 -1.16 -51.63
CA PRO A 210 -68.09 0.24 -52.04
C PRO A 210 -66.69 0.88 -52.01
N TYR A 211 -65.67 0.20 -51.47
CA TYR A 211 -64.31 0.74 -51.37
C TYR A 211 -63.44 0.34 -52.57
N PRO A 212 -62.54 1.24 -53.04
CA PRO A 212 -61.63 0.92 -54.13
C PRO A 212 -60.50 -0.03 -53.68
N ARG A 213 -60.11 -0.93 -54.59
CA ARG A 213 -59.33 -2.18 -54.37
C ARG A 213 -57.97 -2.04 -53.67
N TRP A 214 -57.41 -0.84 -53.68
CA TRP A 214 -56.10 -0.46 -53.14
C TRP A 214 -56.13 0.14 -51.72
N THR A 215 -57.30 0.33 -51.12
CA THR A 215 -57.40 0.92 -49.78
C THR A 215 -57.42 -0.14 -48.68
N TRP A 216 -56.81 0.15 -47.53
CA TRP A 216 -56.84 -0.75 -46.38
C TRP A 216 -58.26 -1.12 -45.92
N ARG A 217 -59.23 -0.20 -46.12
CA ARG A 217 -60.66 -0.42 -45.82
C ARG A 217 -61.31 -1.46 -46.74
N TRP A 218 -60.82 -1.63 -47.97
CA TRP A 218 -61.29 -2.67 -48.89
C TRP A 218 -60.94 -4.07 -48.38
N ALA A 219 -59.69 -4.26 -47.93
CA ALA A 219 -59.26 -5.52 -47.35
C ALA A 219 -59.98 -5.79 -46.01
N TRP A 220 -60.13 -4.77 -45.17
CA TRP A 220 -60.83 -4.91 -43.88
C TRP A 220 -62.32 -5.22 -44.02
N HIS A 221 -62.99 -4.77 -45.09
CA HIS A 221 -64.39 -5.06 -45.33
C HIS A 221 -64.66 -6.58 -45.43
N TRP A 222 -63.76 -7.32 -46.07
CA TRP A 222 -63.86 -8.78 -46.20
C TRP A 222 -63.43 -9.52 -44.93
N ALA A 223 -62.49 -8.96 -44.17
CA ALA A 223 -62.02 -9.59 -42.93
C ALA A 223 -63.06 -9.56 -41.79
N LYS A 224 -64.09 -8.72 -41.89
CA LYS A 224 -65.09 -8.51 -40.83
C LYS A 224 -66.44 -9.21 -41.08
N GLN A 225 -66.57 -9.92 -42.20
CA GLN A 225 -67.82 -10.54 -42.65
C GLN A 225 -67.87 -12.03 -42.29
#